data_AF-A0A060W085-F1
#
_entry.id   AF-A0A060W085-F1
#
_cell.length_a   1.000
_cell.length_b   1.000
_cell.length_c   1.000
_cell.angle_alpha   90.00
_cell.angle_beta   90.00
_cell.angle_gamma   90.00
#
_symmetry.space_group_name_H-M   'P 1'
#
loop_
_entity.id
_entity.type
_entity.pdbx_description
1 polymer ?
#
loop_
_entity_poly.entity_id
_entity_poly.type
_entity_poly.pdbx_seq_one_letter_code
_entity_poly.pdbx_strand_id
1 'polypeptide(L)'
;MHRLLCPDTGSGISILDTSIILVRDFVLSALTSKISEFPRRSCFSAAYFLEQVTFYSKKKLRAGQMGAVTDDEVIRKRLLIDGDGAGDDRRINVLLKSFTKWCNSTGSPEEGFTQYQRMLGTLAQCEFSMGKTLLVYDMNLREMENYEKIYTDIEQNITSAHDKISECKKEIQRAKRIRKNRQEYDALAKVIQQHPDRHETLKQLEALDKELQQLSHIKENVEDKLELRKKQFHVLLSTIQELQQTLENDEKSENDDAQESSMENGE
;
A
#
# COMPACT_ATOMS: atom_id res chain seq x y z
N MET A 1 43.39 20.37 -5.00
CA MET A 1 44.53 20.04 -5.89
C MET A 1 44.34 18.63 -6.42
N HIS A 2 44.25 18.52 -7.74
CA HIS A 2 44.19 17.29 -8.53
C HIS A 2 45.34 16.31 -8.21
N ARG A 3 45.04 15.01 -8.10
CA ARG A 3 45.93 13.90 -8.48
C ARG A 3 45.11 12.97 -9.37
N LEU A 4 45.09 13.18 -10.68
CA LEU A 4 45.98 12.59 -11.68
C LEU A 4 45.95 11.05 -11.68
N LEU A 5 45.07 10.56 -12.56
CA LEU A 5 45.07 9.24 -13.18
C LEU A 5 46.29 9.11 -14.09
N CYS A 6 46.99 7.99 -14.01
CA CYS A 6 47.82 7.44 -15.08
C CYS A 6 47.33 6.01 -15.35
N PRO A 7 46.95 5.66 -16.60
CA PRO A 7 46.74 4.28 -16.99
C PRO A 7 48.06 3.67 -17.49
N ASP A 8 48.47 2.57 -16.86
CA ASP A 8 49.58 1.75 -17.30
C ASP A 8 49.28 1.11 -18.67
N THR A 9 50.20 1.31 -19.60
CA THR A 9 50.27 0.66 -20.90
C THR A 9 50.90 -0.72 -20.71
N GLY A 10 50.07 -1.73 -20.45
CA GLY A 10 50.47 -3.13 -20.38
C GLY A 10 50.31 -3.84 -21.73
N SER A 11 51.27 -3.70 -22.62
CA SER A 11 51.46 -4.59 -23.77
C SER A 11 51.85 -5.98 -23.25
N GLY A 12 50.88 -6.89 -23.18
CA GLY A 12 51.07 -8.27 -22.71
C GLY A 12 50.34 -9.26 -23.61
N ILE A 13 50.69 -9.29 -24.89
CA ILE A 13 50.29 -10.39 -25.79
C ILE A 13 51.09 -11.61 -25.33
N SER A 14 50.45 -12.48 -24.57
CA SER A 14 51.08 -13.65 -23.98
C SER A 14 51.33 -14.73 -25.05
N ILE A 15 52.44 -15.45 -24.94
CA ILE A 15 52.90 -16.54 -25.84
C ILE A 15 51.83 -17.65 -26.03
N LEU A 16 50.81 -17.70 -25.17
CA LEU A 16 49.65 -18.58 -25.28
C LEU A 16 48.68 -18.17 -26.42
N ASP A 17 48.54 -16.87 -26.72
CA ASP A 17 47.67 -16.36 -27.79
C ASP A 17 48.18 -16.75 -29.19
N THR A 18 49.50 -16.80 -29.38
CA THR A 18 50.11 -17.20 -30.66
C THR A 18 49.97 -18.69 -30.92
N SER A 19 50.00 -19.51 -29.86
CA SER A 19 49.92 -20.97 -29.96
C SER A 19 48.53 -21.45 -30.41
N ILE A 20 47.47 -20.78 -29.95
CA ILE A 20 46.08 -21.12 -30.28
C ILE A 20 45.72 -20.69 -31.71
N ILE A 21 46.25 -19.56 -32.17
CA ILE A 21 46.08 -19.09 -33.56
C ILE A 21 46.81 -20.01 -34.55
N LEU A 22 48.01 -20.49 -34.20
CA LEU A 22 48.75 -21.43 -35.06
C LEU A 22 48.07 -22.79 -35.19
N VAL A 23 47.46 -23.31 -34.12
CA VAL A 23 46.69 -24.56 -34.17
C VAL A 23 45.40 -24.39 -34.98
N ARG A 24 44.72 -23.24 -34.85
CA ARG A 24 43.55 -22.88 -35.68
C ARG A 24 43.93 -22.87 -37.17
N ASP A 25 45.02 -22.22 -37.53
CA ASP A 25 45.42 -22.03 -38.92
C ASP A 25 46.00 -23.32 -39.53
N PHE A 26 46.68 -24.17 -38.74
CA PHE A 26 47.13 -25.50 -39.18
C PHE A 26 45.97 -26.45 -39.47
N VAL A 27 44.95 -26.47 -38.60
CA VAL A 27 43.77 -27.33 -38.78
C VAL A 27 42.89 -26.83 -39.92
N LEU A 28 42.72 -25.51 -40.09
CA LEU A 28 42.04 -24.93 -41.24
C LEU A 28 42.76 -25.21 -42.56
N SER A 29 44.09 -25.12 -42.59
CA SER A 29 44.91 -25.42 -43.77
C SER A 29 44.87 -26.91 -44.14
N ALA A 30 44.94 -27.81 -43.15
CA ALA A 30 44.83 -29.25 -43.37
C ALA A 30 43.43 -29.67 -43.86
N LEU A 31 42.37 -29.02 -43.37
CA LEU A 31 40.99 -29.24 -43.84
C LEU A 31 40.79 -28.67 -45.25
N THR A 32 41.23 -27.43 -45.53
CA THR A 32 41.08 -26.82 -46.87
C THR A 32 41.91 -27.52 -47.94
N SER A 33 43.09 -28.04 -47.61
CA SER A 33 43.95 -28.77 -48.56
C SER A 33 43.41 -30.15 -48.95
N LYS A 34 42.42 -30.70 -48.22
CA LYS A 34 41.77 -32.00 -48.54
C LYS A 34 40.31 -31.88 -48.97
N ILE A 35 39.70 -30.70 -48.83
CA ILE A 35 38.31 -30.40 -49.26
C ILE A 35 38.22 -30.05 -50.77
N SER A 36 39.33 -30.04 -51.50
CA SER A 36 39.32 -29.85 -52.97
C SER A 36 38.75 -31.03 -53.77
N GLU A 37 38.33 -32.13 -53.12
CA GLU A 37 37.86 -33.34 -53.82
C GLU A 37 36.40 -33.79 -53.57
N PHE A 38 35.58 -33.14 -52.72
CA PHE A 38 34.15 -33.53 -52.58
C PHE A 38 33.19 -32.34 -52.43
N PRO A 39 31.94 -32.42 -52.94
CA PRO A 39 31.14 -31.27 -53.29
C PRO A 39 30.42 -30.62 -52.10
N ARG A 40 30.33 -29.29 -52.23
CA ARG A 40 29.76 -28.28 -51.33
C ARG A 40 28.37 -28.64 -50.78
N ARG A 41 28.25 -29.06 -49.52
CA ARG A 41 26.99 -28.90 -48.74
C ARG A 41 27.11 -28.63 -47.22
N SER A 42 28.30 -28.42 -46.63
CA SER A 42 28.39 -28.18 -45.17
C SER A 42 29.01 -26.84 -44.72
N CYS A 43 29.11 -25.85 -45.61
CA CYS A 43 29.74 -24.56 -45.26
C CYS A 43 28.96 -23.72 -44.24
N PHE A 44 27.70 -24.04 -43.95
CA PHE A 44 26.88 -23.31 -42.96
C PHE A 44 27.21 -23.67 -41.50
N SER A 45 27.82 -24.83 -41.23
CA SER A 45 28.10 -25.30 -39.88
C SER A 45 29.40 -24.72 -39.28
N ALA A 46 30.43 -24.51 -40.12
CA ALA A 46 31.74 -24.06 -39.67
C ALA A 46 31.76 -22.61 -39.16
N ALA A 47 30.94 -21.72 -39.75
CA ALA A 47 30.86 -20.32 -39.34
C ALA A 47 30.20 -20.17 -37.96
N TYR A 48 29.16 -20.95 -37.68
CA TYR A 48 28.46 -20.95 -36.39
C TYR A 48 29.32 -21.54 -35.25
N PHE A 49 30.16 -22.53 -35.58
CA PHE A 49 31.09 -23.15 -34.64
C PHE A 49 32.23 -22.20 -34.21
N LEU A 50 32.74 -21.36 -35.12
CA LEU A 50 33.76 -20.36 -34.83
C LEU A 50 33.21 -19.17 -34.01
N GLU A 51 31.95 -18.81 -34.20
CA GLU A 51 31.27 -17.73 -33.48
C GLU A 51 30.94 -18.14 -32.02
N GLN A 52 30.61 -19.41 -31.78
CA GLN A 52 30.36 -19.96 -30.44
C GLN A 52 31.64 -20.13 -29.60
N VAL A 53 32.74 -20.59 -30.21
CA VAL A 53 34.04 -20.77 -29.51
C VAL A 53 34.65 -19.43 -29.08
N THR A 54 34.47 -18.37 -29.87
CA THR A 54 34.92 -17.02 -29.52
C THR A 54 34.06 -16.38 -28.42
N PHE A 55 32.76 -16.69 -28.35
CA PHE A 55 31.86 -16.23 -27.29
C PHE A 55 32.16 -16.88 -25.92
N TYR A 56 32.46 -18.19 -25.91
CA TYR A 56 32.83 -18.92 -24.69
C TYR A 56 34.14 -18.42 -24.05
N SER A 57 35.09 -17.93 -24.86
CA SER A 57 36.36 -17.38 -24.38
C SER A 57 36.23 -15.94 -23.84
N LYS A 58 35.36 -15.11 -24.45
CA LYS A 58 35.09 -13.74 -23.97
C LYS A 58 34.42 -13.68 -22.60
N LYS A 59 33.58 -14.67 -22.25
CA LYS A 59 32.89 -14.71 -20.94
C LYS A 59 33.83 -15.06 -19.78
N LYS A 60 34.98 -15.68 -20.04
CA LYS A 60 35.99 -16.05 -19.03
C LYS A 60 36.94 -14.91 -18.64
N LEU A 61 36.89 -13.78 -19.35
CA LEU A 61 37.69 -12.57 -19.09
C LEU A 61 36.97 -11.50 -18.24
N ARG A 62 35.78 -11.80 -17.69
CA ARG A 62 35.05 -10.93 -16.73
C ARG A 62 34.76 -11.63 -15.39
N ALA A 63 35.73 -12.37 -14.87
CA ALA A 63 35.66 -12.90 -13.51
C ALA A 63 37.01 -12.69 -12.81
N GLY A 64 37.26 -11.44 -12.44
CA GLY A 64 38.38 -11.04 -11.60
C GLY A 64 37.88 -10.35 -10.35
N GLN A 65 37.50 -11.13 -9.34
CA GLN A 65 37.50 -10.67 -7.94
C GLN A 65 37.58 -11.89 -7.00
N MET A 66 38.71 -12.00 -6.29
CA MET A 66 38.95 -13.02 -5.27
C MET A 66 38.00 -12.84 -4.09
N GLY A 67 37.40 -13.93 -3.61
CA GLY A 67 36.72 -13.95 -2.32
C GLY A 67 35.98 -15.27 -2.07
N ALA A 68 36.64 -16.18 -1.34
CA ALA A 68 36.15 -17.45 -0.79
C ALA A 68 35.56 -18.47 -1.78
N VAL A 69 35.95 -19.74 -1.66
CA VAL A 69 35.24 -20.84 -2.32
C VAL A 69 33.87 -20.95 -1.64
N THR A 70 32.91 -20.18 -2.13
CA THR A 70 31.51 -20.25 -1.68
C THR A 70 30.87 -21.50 -2.27
N ASP A 71 29.81 -22.02 -1.65
CA ASP A 71 29.09 -23.21 -2.12
C ASP A 71 28.73 -23.14 -3.61
N ASP A 72 28.52 -21.94 -4.16
CA ASP A 72 28.32 -21.69 -5.58
C ASP A 72 29.47 -22.20 -6.46
N GLU A 73 30.72 -22.11 -6.00
CA GLU A 73 31.88 -22.59 -6.73
C GLU A 73 31.99 -24.13 -6.67
N VAL A 74 31.57 -24.73 -5.57
CA VAL A 74 31.49 -26.19 -5.40
C VAL A 74 30.36 -26.76 -6.26
N ILE A 75 29.17 -26.14 -6.25
CA ILE A 75 28.02 -26.49 -7.07
C ILE A 75 28.37 -26.33 -8.56
N ARG A 76 29.02 -25.22 -8.94
CA ARG A 76 29.50 -24.99 -10.32
C ARG A 76 30.49 -26.07 -10.74
N LYS A 77 31.48 -26.42 -9.91
CA LYS A 77 32.43 -27.50 -10.18
C LYS A 77 31.74 -28.86 -10.29
N ARG A 78 30.75 -29.15 -9.44
CA ARG A 78 29.98 -30.39 -9.47
C ARG A 78 29.15 -30.52 -10.75
N LEU A 79 28.46 -29.45 -11.16
CA LEU A 79 27.70 -29.40 -12.42
C LEU A 79 28.60 -29.54 -13.66
N LEU A 80 29.81 -28.98 -13.64
CA LEU A 80 30.80 -29.12 -14.71
C LEU A 80 31.41 -30.53 -14.81
N ILE A 81 31.48 -31.26 -13.69
CA ILE A 81 32.00 -32.64 -13.64
C ILE A 81 30.90 -33.65 -14.01
N ASP A 82 29.67 -33.45 -13.53
CA ASP A 82 28.56 -34.39 -13.71
C ASP A 82 27.73 -34.11 -14.99
N GLY A 83 27.83 -32.93 -15.58
CA GLY A 83 27.06 -32.52 -16.76
C GLY A 83 27.83 -32.62 -18.06
N ASP A 84 27.99 -33.83 -18.62
CA ASP A 84 28.44 -34.15 -20.02
C ASP A 84 29.81 -33.59 -20.50
N GLY A 85 30.34 -32.52 -19.92
CA GLY A 85 31.41 -31.69 -20.49
C GLY A 85 32.81 -32.28 -20.43
N ALA A 86 33.08 -33.19 -19.48
CA ALA A 86 34.36 -33.94 -19.44
C ALA A 86 34.38 -35.11 -20.45
N GLY A 87 33.20 -35.60 -20.86
CA GLY A 87 33.07 -36.69 -21.83
C GLY A 87 33.34 -36.22 -23.25
N ASP A 88 32.86 -35.04 -23.60
CA ASP A 88 32.90 -34.50 -24.97
C ASP A 88 34.33 -34.16 -25.40
N ASP A 89 35.10 -33.47 -24.57
CA ASP A 89 36.52 -33.17 -24.82
C ASP A 89 37.33 -34.46 -24.98
N ARG A 90 37.06 -35.47 -24.15
CA ARG A 90 37.68 -36.80 -24.29
C ARG A 90 37.31 -37.46 -25.62
N ARG A 91 36.04 -37.42 -26.05
CA ARG A 91 35.59 -38.00 -27.32
C ARG A 91 36.21 -37.30 -28.53
N ILE A 92 36.29 -35.97 -28.51
CA ILE A 92 36.93 -35.17 -29.57
C ILE A 92 38.42 -35.49 -29.64
N ASN A 93 39.11 -35.55 -28.50
CA ASN A 93 40.52 -35.92 -28.44
C ASN A 93 40.78 -37.36 -28.95
N VAL A 94 39.87 -38.30 -28.69
CA VAL A 94 39.95 -39.67 -29.22
C VAL A 94 39.71 -39.70 -30.73
N LEU A 95 38.74 -38.95 -31.26
CA LEU A 95 38.51 -38.81 -32.69
C LEU A 95 39.74 -38.22 -33.39
N LEU A 96 40.34 -37.17 -32.82
CA LEU A 96 41.55 -36.55 -33.36
C LEU A 96 42.72 -37.54 -33.42
N LYS A 97 42.99 -38.26 -32.32
CA LYS A 97 44.05 -39.30 -32.29
C LYS A 97 43.77 -40.42 -33.30
N SER A 98 42.51 -40.83 -33.44
CA SER A 98 42.09 -41.86 -34.41
C SER A 98 42.30 -41.40 -35.85
N PHE A 99 41.98 -40.14 -36.14
CA PHE A 99 42.19 -39.52 -37.45
C PHE A 99 43.67 -39.40 -37.80
N THR A 100 44.51 -38.93 -36.87
CA THR A 100 45.97 -38.84 -37.08
C THR A 100 46.57 -40.22 -37.30
N LYS A 101 46.14 -41.24 -36.55
CA LYS A 101 46.58 -42.63 -36.75
C LYS A 101 46.16 -43.15 -38.12
N TRP A 102 44.90 -42.97 -38.50
CA TRP A 102 44.35 -43.39 -39.79
C TRP A 102 45.11 -42.76 -40.97
N CYS A 103 45.44 -41.47 -40.90
CA CYS A 103 46.21 -40.78 -41.95
C CYS A 103 47.63 -41.33 -42.15
N ASN A 104 48.25 -41.87 -41.10
CA ASN A 104 49.61 -42.42 -41.13
C ASN A 104 49.63 -43.95 -41.23
N SER A 105 48.47 -44.59 -41.42
CA SER A 105 48.35 -46.03 -41.49
C SER A 105 48.69 -46.54 -42.90
N THR A 106 49.64 -47.47 -43.01
CA THR A 106 49.90 -48.24 -44.24
C THR A 106 49.14 -49.58 -44.25
N GLY A 107 47.98 -49.61 -43.59
CA GLY A 107 47.16 -50.82 -43.40
C GLY A 107 46.41 -51.25 -44.67
N SER A 108 45.73 -52.39 -44.61
CA SER A 108 44.93 -52.86 -45.75
C SER A 108 43.75 -51.90 -46.03
N PRO A 109 43.27 -51.81 -47.29
CA PRO A 109 42.12 -50.97 -47.63
C PRO A 109 40.86 -51.26 -46.79
N GLU A 110 40.66 -52.51 -46.37
CA GLU A 110 39.52 -52.97 -45.58
C GLU A 110 39.60 -52.51 -44.11
N GLU A 111 40.80 -52.51 -43.54
CA GLU A 111 41.06 -51.97 -42.20
C GLU A 111 40.90 -50.45 -42.18
N GLY A 112 41.37 -49.78 -43.23
CA GLY A 112 41.21 -48.34 -43.42
C GLY A 112 39.74 -47.92 -43.48
N PHE A 113 38.91 -48.66 -44.23
CA PHE A 113 37.48 -48.39 -44.32
C PHE A 113 36.76 -48.60 -42.98
N THR A 114 37.10 -49.65 -42.25
CA THR A 114 36.52 -49.92 -40.93
C THR A 114 36.86 -48.83 -39.92
N GLN A 115 38.09 -48.31 -39.91
CA GLN A 115 38.49 -47.19 -39.05
C GLN A 115 37.76 -45.89 -39.44
N TYR A 116 37.59 -45.63 -40.73
CA TYR A 116 36.82 -44.50 -41.23
C TYR A 116 35.36 -44.52 -40.76
N GLN A 117 34.67 -45.66 -40.85
CA GLN A 117 33.29 -45.82 -40.35
C GLN A 117 33.18 -45.56 -38.85
N ARG A 118 34.16 -46.02 -38.04
CA ARG A 118 34.19 -45.73 -36.60
C ARG A 118 34.37 -44.23 -36.33
N MET A 119 35.23 -43.54 -37.08
CA MET A 119 35.42 -42.09 -36.94
C MET A 119 34.14 -41.32 -37.27
N LEU A 120 33.43 -41.70 -38.34
CA LEU A 120 32.12 -41.12 -38.66
C LEU A 120 31.10 -41.31 -37.53
N GLY A 121 31.04 -42.51 -36.94
CA GLY A 121 30.18 -42.78 -35.79
C GLY A 121 30.51 -41.89 -34.59
N THR A 122 31.79 -41.72 -34.26
CA THR A 122 32.20 -40.82 -33.17
C THR A 122 31.95 -39.34 -33.48
N LEU A 123 32.05 -38.92 -34.75
CA LEU A 123 31.72 -37.56 -35.17
C LEU A 123 30.22 -37.28 -35.00
N ALA A 124 29.35 -38.19 -35.46
CA ALA A 124 27.91 -38.09 -35.29
C ALA A 124 27.48 -37.99 -33.81
N GLN A 125 28.16 -38.73 -32.92
CA GLN A 125 27.94 -38.62 -31.46
C GLN A 125 28.37 -37.25 -30.89
N CYS A 126 29.45 -36.66 -31.40
CA CYS A 126 29.88 -35.31 -31.00
C CYS A 126 28.87 -34.25 -31.47
N GLU A 127 28.39 -34.36 -32.70
CA GLU A 127 27.35 -33.46 -33.25
C GLU A 127 26.05 -33.55 -32.46
N PHE A 128 25.61 -34.76 -32.11
CA PHE A 128 24.42 -34.97 -31.29
C PHE A 128 24.56 -34.33 -29.89
N SER A 129 25.71 -34.53 -29.24
CA SER A 129 25.99 -33.94 -27.92
C SER A 129 26.00 -32.42 -27.95
N MET A 130 26.58 -31.84 -29.01
CA MET A 130 26.55 -30.39 -29.23
C MET A 130 25.11 -29.87 -29.37
N GLY A 131 24.29 -30.53 -30.19
CA GLY A 131 22.88 -30.17 -30.37
C GLY A 131 22.08 -30.26 -29.06
N LYS A 132 22.31 -31.31 -28.27
CA LYS A 132 21.70 -31.46 -26.93
C LYS A 132 22.09 -30.31 -25.99
N THR A 133 23.36 -29.91 -26.00
CA THR A 133 23.87 -28.81 -25.15
C THR A 133 23.20 -27.48 -25.49
N LEU A 134 22.99 -27.19 -26.78
CA LEU A 134 22.28 -25.99 -27.22
C LEU A 134 20.82 -25.98 -26.75
N LEU A 135 20.11 -27.12 -26.86
CA LEU A 135 18.73 -27.22 -26.38
C LEU A 135 18.62 -27.03 -24.86
N VAL A 136 19.57 -27.58 -24.09
CA VAL A 136 19.63 -27.37 -22.63
C VAL A 136 19.92 -25.90 -22.31
N TYR A 137 20.81 -25.25 -23.07
CA TYR A 137 21.07 -23.82 -22.90
C TYR A 137 19.81 -22.97 -23.15
N ASP A 138 19.07 -23.23 -24.23
CA ASP A 138 17.84 -22.51 -24.56
C ASP A 138 16.72 -22.77 -23.53
N MET A 139 16.67 -23.99 -22.97
CA MET A 139 15.79 -24.32 -21.86
C MET A 139 16.15 -23.50 -20.61
N ASN A 140 17.43 -23.46 -20.24
CA ASN A 140 17.91 -22.69 -19.08
C ASN A 140 17.65 -21.19 -19.24
N LEU A 141 17.76 -20.65 -20.46
CA LEU A 141 17.44 -19.25 -20.73
C LEU A 141 15.96 -18.95 -20.44
N ARG A 142 15.05 -19.82 -20.90
CA ARG A 142 13.62 -19.71 -20.61
C ARG A 142 13.30 -19.89 -19.12
N GLU A 143 14.01 -20.77 -18.43
CA GLU A 143 13.88 -20.92 -16.98
C GLU A 143 14.32 -19.66 -16.23
N MET A 144 15.44 -19.03 -16.63
CA MET A 144 15.88 -17.76 -16.04
C MET A 144 14.83 -16.65 -16.22
N GLU A 145 14.27 -16.51 -17.43
CA GLU A 145 13.19 -15.55 -17.69
C GLU A 145 11.94 -15.85 -16.84
N ASN A 146 11.61 -17.13 -16.64
CA ASN A 146 10.50 -17.52 -15.79
C ASN A 146 10.75 -17.16 -14.33
N TYR A 147 11.96 -17.39 -13.82
CA TYR A 147 12.31 -17.00 -12.46
C TYR A 147 12.25 -15.48 -12.27
N GLU A 148 12.72 -14.69 -13.23
CA GLU A 148 12.62 -13.23 -13.17
C GLU A 148 11.17 -12.73 -13.10
N LYS A 149 10.27 -13.36 -13.86
CA LYS A 149 8.82 -13.08 -13.78
C LYS A 149 8.27 -13.42 -12.40
N ILE A 150 8.58 -14.61 -11.88
CA ILE A 150 8.14 -15.03 -10.54
C ILE A 150 8.64 -14.05 -9.46
N TYR A 151 9.90 -13.60 -9.55
CA TYR A 151 10.44 -12.60 -8.63
C TYR A 151 9.64 -11.29 -8.69
N THR A 152 9.39 -10.78 -9.90
CA THR A 152 8.62 -9.55 -10.10
C THR A 152 7.20 -9.68 -9.56
N ASP A 153 6.53 -10.82 -9.80
CA ASP A 153 5.18 -11.09 -9.30
C ASP A 153 5.15 -11.16 -7.77
N ILE A 154 6.16 -11.76 -7.15
CA ILE A 154 6.30 -11.80 -5.68
C ILE A 154 6.47 -10.39 -5.12
N GLU A 155 7.33 -9.55 -5.72
CA GLU A 155 7.53 -8.17 -5.29
C GLU A 155 6.25 -7.33 -5.39
N GLN A 156 5.49 -7.49 -6.49
CA GLN A 156 4.20 -6.82 -6.66
C GLN A 156 3.19 -7.27 -5.61
N ASN A 157 3.12 -8.58 -5.33
CA ASN A 157 2.24 -9.13 -4.31
C ASN A 157 2.58 -8.62 -2.90
N ILE A 158 3.87 -8.52 -2.57
CA ILE A 158 4.33 -7.95 -1.30
C ILE A 158 3.92 -6.47 -1.20
N THR A 159 4.11 -5.70 -2.26
CA THR A 159 3.73 -4.29 -2.30
C THR A 159 2.22 -4.12 -2.11
N SER A 160 1.42 -4.90 -2.85
CA SER A 160 -0.04 -4.90 -2.70
C SER A 160 -0.50 -5.31 -1.30
N ALA A 161 0.17 -6.27 -0.66
CA ALA A 161 -0.12 -6.65 0.72
C ALA A 161 0.17 -5.51 1.71
N HIS A 162 1.29 -4.80 1.52
CA HIS A 162 1.61 -3.61 2.33
C HIS A 162 0.56 -2.50 2.19
N ASP A 163 0.08 -2.25 0.97
CA ASP A 163 -0.98 -1.27 0.74
C ASP A 163 -2.29 -1.64 1.43
N LYS A 164 -2.70 -2.92 1.34
CA LYS A 164 -3.88 -3.44 2.04
C LYS A 164 -3.77 -3.30 3.56
N ILE A 165 -2.59 -3.55 4.13
CA ILE A 165 -2.34 -3.37 5.57
C ILE A 165 -2.48 -1.89 5.95
N SER A 166 -1.91 -0.99 5.13
CA SER A 166 -2.00 0.46 5.34
C SER A 166 -3.45 0.94 5.28
N GLU A 167 -4.25 0.46 4.33
CA GLU A 167 -5.68 0.76 4.23
C GLU A 167 -6.48 0.23 5.43
N CYS A 168 -6.31 -1.05 5.78
CA CYS A 168 -6.99 -1.66 6.93
C CYS A 168 -6.68 -0.92 8.25
N LYS A 169 -5.45 -0.43 8.41
CA LYS A 169 -5.06 0.41 9.57
C LYS A 169 -5.85 1.72 9.61
N LYS A 170 -6.06 2.38 8.46
CA LYS A 170 -6.88 3.61 8.36
C LYS A 170 -8.35 3.31 8.69
N GLU A 171 -8.88 2.21 8.18
CA GLU A 171 -10.26 1.78 8.47
C GLU A 171 -10.46 1.50 9.97
N ILE A 172 -9.54 0.79 10.61
CA ILE A 172 -9.58 0.55 12.06
C ILE A 172 -9.58 1.87 12.84
N GLN A 173 -8.75 2.83 12.46
CA GLN A 173 -8.74 4.15 13.11
C GLN A 173 -10.06 4.90 12.93
N ARG A 174 -10.69 4.81 11.74
CA ARG A 174 -12.01 5.38 11.49
C ARG A 174 -13.09 4.69 12.32
N ALA A 175 -13.10 3.36 12.37
CA ALA A 175 -14.04 2.57 13.15
C ALA A 175 -13.93 2.87 14.66
N LYS A 176 -12.70 3.03 15.19
CA LYS A 176 -12.46 3.45 16.59
C LYS A 176 -13.07 4.82 16.88
N ARG A 177 -12.90 5.80 15.97
CA ARG A 177 -13.51 7.13 16.12
C ARG A 177 -15.04 7.05 16.13
N ILE A 178 -15.63 6.30 15.20
CA ILE A 178 -17.09 6.11 15.15
C ILE A 178 -17.60 5.48 16.44
N ARG A 179 -16.90 4.44 16.95
CA ARG A 179 -17.26 3.80 18.22
C ARG A 179 -17.20 4.78 19.40
N LYS A 180 -16.17 5.62 19.48
CA LYS A 180 -16.06 6.64 20.52
C LYS A 180 -17.23 7.62 20.46
N ASN A 181 -17.54 8.14 19.27
CA ASN A 181 -18.67 9.07 19.09
C ASN A 181 -19.99 8.41 19.49
N ARG A 182 -20.21 7.14 19.14
CA ARG A 182 -21.40 6.38 19.55
C ARG A 182 -21.50 6.26 21.06
N GLN A 183 -20.40 5.98 21.76
CA GLN A 183 -20.37 5.94 23.22
C GLN A 183 -20.68 7.31 23.84
N GLU A 184 -20.18 8.39 23.27
CA GLU A 184 -20.50 9.76 23.70
C GLU A 184 -22.00 10.08 23.50
N TYR A 185 -22.58 9.68 22.37
CA TYR A 185 -24.03 9.81 22.14
C TYR A 185 -24.86 8.96 23.11
N ASP A 186 -24.48 7.71 23.34
CA ASP A 186 -25.18 6.82 24.28
C ASP A 186 -25.10 7.37 25.73
N ALA A 187 -23.96 7.96 26.11
CA ALA A 187 -23.79 8.60 27.40
C ALA A 187 -24.71 9.83 27.56
N LEU A 188 -24.75 10.70 26.56
CA LEU A 188 -25.65 11.86 26.55
C LEU A 188 -27.12 11.43 26.55
N ALA A 189 -27.49 10.42 25.76
CA ALA A 189 -28.85 9.89 25.73
C ALA A 189 -29.29 9.36 27.10
N LYS A 190 -28.41 8.67 27.84
CA LYS A 190 -28.68 8.24 29.21
C LYS A 190 -28.93 9.40 30.17
N VAL A 191 -28.16 10.50 30.04
CA VAL A 191 -28.40 11.70 30.85
C VAL A 191 -29.73 12.34 30.49
N ILE A 192 -30.04 12.47 29.19
CA ILE A 192 -31.33 13.03 28.72
C ILE A 192 -32.51 12.20 29.23
N GLN A 193 -32.40 10.87 29.27
CA GLN A 193 -33.44 9.98 29.81
C GLN A 193 -33.72 10.15 31.31
N GLN A 194 -32.81 10.79 32.07
CA GLN A 194 -33.08 11.12 33.48
C GLN A 194 -34.05 12.30 33.63
N HIS A 195 -34.24 13.09 32.57
CA HIS A 195 -35.17 14.20 32.55
C HIS A 195 -36.55 13.76 32.05
N PRO A 196 -37.64 14.37 32.54
CA PRO A 196 -39.00 14.06 32.11
C PRO A 196 -39.20 14.42 30.63
N ASP A 197 -40.21 13.80 30.02
CA ASP A 197 -40.52 14.05 28.62
C ASP A 197 -40.88 15.52 28.37
N ARG A 198 -40.35 16.06 27.28
CA ARG A 198 -40.54 17.47 26.92
C ARG A 198 -42.00 17.78 26.63
N HIS A 199 -42.72 16.88 25.98
CA HIS A 199 -44.12 17.10 25.64
C HIS A 199 -45.01 17.08 26.89
N GLU A 200 -44.74 16.17 27.82
CA GLU A 200 -45.44 16.12 29.10
C GLU A 200 -45.21 17.38 29.94
N THR A 201 -43.96 17.83 30.06
CA THR A 201 -43.63 19.06 30.81
C THR A 201 -44.25 20.31 30.18
N LEU A 202 -44.29 20.41 28.85
CA LEU A 202 -44.98 21.52 28.16
C LEU A 202 -46.49 21.52 28.43
N LYS A 203 -47.13 20.35 28.45
CA LYS A 203 -48.57 20.22 28.75
C LYS A 203 -48.88 20.66 30.18
N GLN A 204 -48.04 20.28 31.15
CA GLN A 204 -48.17 20.73 32.53
C GLN A 204 -48.00 22.26 32.66
N LEU A 205 -47.04 22.82 31.92
CA LEU A 205 -46.80 24.27 31.88
C LEU A 205 -48.04 25.04 31.35
N GLU A 206 -48.64 24.54 30.26
CA GLU A 206 -49.86 25.13 29.69
C GLU A 206 -51.06 25.05 30.66
N ALA A 207 -51.18 23.95 31.41
CA ALA A 207 -52.23 23.82 32.41
C ALA A 207 -52.04 24.81 33.58
N LEU A 208 -50.81 24.93 34.09
CA LEU A 208 -50.44 25.89 35.14
C LEU A 208 -50.66 27.34 34.67
N ASP A 209 -50.34 27.67 33.42
CA ASP A 209 -50.55 29.02 32.87
C ASP A 209 -52.04 29.37 32.82
N LYS A 210 -52.91 28.43 32.42
CA LYS A 210 -54.37 28.62 32.48
C LYS A 210 -54.87 28.84 33.90
N GLU A 211 -54.35 28.09 34.86
CA GLU A 211 -54.71 28.24 36.27
C GLU A 211 -54.25 29.59 36.83
N LEU A 212 -53.05 30.05 36.49
CA LEU A 212 -52.55 31.37 36.86
C LEU A 212 -53.42 32.50 36.28
N GLN A 213 -53.81 32.40 35.00
CA GLN A 213 -54.72 33.37 34.38
C GLN A 213 -56.07 33.41 35.09
N GLN A 214 -56.63 32.25 35.45
CA GLN A 214 -57.88 32.17 36.21
C GLN A 214 -57.75 32.80 37.60
N LEU A 215 -56.70 32.47 38.34
CA LEU A 215 -56.45 33.05 39.67
C LEU A 215 -56.23 34.56 39.60
N SER A 216 -55.54 35.06 38.56
CA SER A 216 -55.36 36.50 38.31
C SER A 216 -56.70 37.19 38.12
N HIS A 217 -57.60 36.63 37.30
CA HIS A 217 -58.92 37.21 37.09
C HIS A 217 -59.76 37.17 38.38
N ILE A 218 -59.67 36.10 39.17
CA ILE A 218 -60.38 36.02 40.46
C ILE A 218 -59.87 37.08 41.41
N LYS A 219 -58.54 37.26 41.49
CA LYS A 219 -57.90 38.29 42.30
C LYS A 219 -58.40 39.68 41.92
N GLU A 220 -58.36 40.03 40.64
CA GLU A 220 -58.84 41.32 40.11
C GLU A 220 -60.31 41.56 40.49
N ASN A 221 -61.18 40.56 40.30
CA ASN A 221 -62.58 40.66 40.69
C ASN A 221 -62.80 40.84 42.21
N VAL A 222 -61.93 40.25 43.04
CA VAL A 222 -61.97 40.47 44.50
C VAL A 222 -61.46 41.86 44.87
N GLU A 223 -60.41 42.34 44.22
CA GLU A 223 -59.89 43.71 44.38
C GLU A 223 -60.95 44.75 43.99
N ASP A 224 -61.65 44.57 42.86
CA ASP A 224 -62.76 45.41 42.43
C ASP A 224 -63.89 45.45 43.45
N LYS A 225 -64.27 44.28 43.99
CA LYS A 225 -65.29 44.19 45.05
C LYS A 225 -64.84 44.90 46.32
N LEU A 226 -63.58 44.73 46.71
CA LEU A 226 -63.03 45.40 47.89
C LEU A 226 -63.03 46.93 47.70
N GLU A 227 -62.64 47.41 46.52
CA GLU A 227 -62.64 48.84 46.20
C GLU A 227 -64.06 49.41 46.17
N LEU A 228 -65.02 48.69 45.59
CA LEU A 228 -66.43 49.06 45.64
C LEU A 228 -66.93 49.18 47.10
N ARG A 229 -66.58 48.23 47.97
CA ARG A 229 -66.94 48.28 49.40
C ARG A 229 -66.27 49.45 50.11
N LYS A 230 -65.00 49.76 49.82
CA LYS A 230 -64.32 50.96 50.34
C LYS A 230 -65.06 52.24 49.93
N LYS A 231 -65.47 52.35 48.66
CA LYS A 231 -66.26 53.48 48.14
C LYS A 231 -67.61 53.59 48.86
N GLN A 232 -68.33 52.48 49.03
CA GLN A 232 -69.60 52.43 49.78
C GLN A 232 -69.43 52.86 51.24
N PHE A 233 -68.38 52.38 51.92
CA PHE A 233 -68.06 52.81 53.29
C PHE A 233 -67.73 54.31 53.38
N HIS A 234 -67.02 54.85 52.39
CA HIS A 234 -66.69 56.27 52.36
C HIS A 234 -67.94 57.15 52.20
N VAL A 235 -68.89 56.73 51.35
CA VAL A 235 -70.19 57.40 51.23
C VAL A 235 -70.94 57.37 52.57
N LEU A 236 -71.04 56.20 53.21
CA LEU A 236 -71.69 56.08 54.52
C LEU A 236 -71.03 56.99 55.57
N LEU A 237 -69.70 57.01 55.64
CA LEU A 237 -68.97 57.85 56.58
C LEU A 237 -69.23 59.34 56.33
N SER A 238 -69.27 59.76 55.06
CA SER A 238 -69.57 61.14 54.68
C SER A 238 -71.00 61.51 55.10
N THR A 239 -71.99 60.64 54.88
CA THR A 239 -73.37 60.89 55.34
C THR A 239 -73.48 60.96 56.87
N ILE A 240 -72.71 60.16 57.61
CA ILE A 240 -72.67 60.25 59.08
C ILE A 240 -72.07 61.59 59.51
N GLN A 241 -70.99 62.04 58.87
CA GLN A 241 -70.37 63.34 59.16
C GLN A 241 -71.31 64.51 58.83
N GLU A 242 -72.02 64.46 57.71
CA GLU A 242 -73.04 65.46 57.33
C GLU A 242 -74.19 65.51 58.35
N LEU A 243 -74.68 64.35 58.81
CA LEU A 243 -75.71 64.28 59.84
C LEU A 243 -75.20 64.80 61.19
N GLN A 244 -73.96 64.46 61.59
CA GLN A 244 -73.34 65.02 62.79
C GLN A 244 -73.19 66.54 62.69
N GLN A 245 -72.79 67.05 61.53
CA GLN A 245 -72.66 68.49 61.30
C GLN A 245 -74.01 69.20 61.28
N THR A 246 -75.06 68.56 60.75
CA THR A 246 -76.44 69.06 60.87
C THR A 246 -76.88 69.13 62.31
N LEU A 247 -76.66 68.07 63.11
CA LEU A 247 -76.99 68.06 64.54
C LEU A 247 -76.20 69.14 65.33
N GLU A 248 -74.91 69.30 65.07
CA GLU A 248 -74.11 70.37 65.70
C GLU A 248 -74.57 71.78 65.30
N ASN A 249 -75.08 71.94 64.07
CA ASN A 249 -75.65 73.22 63.62
C ASN A 249 -77.01 73.47 64.27
N ASP A 250 -77.86 72.44 64.39
CA ASP A 250 -79.16 72.53 65.07
C ASP A 250 -78.99 72.89 66.56
N GLU A 251 -78.02 72.28 67.26
CA GLU A 251 -77.65 72.62 68.65
C GLU A 251 -77.12 74.07 68.79
N LYS A 252 -76.45 74.61 67.76
CA LYS A 252 -76.02 76.02 67.75
C LYS A 252 -77.20 76.96 67.50
N SER A 253 -78.10 76.64 66.58
CA SER A 253 -79.30 77.45 66.35
C SER A 253 -80.26 77.45 67.53
N GLU A 254 -80.41 76.34 68.26
CA GLU A 254 -81.21 76.35 69.52
C GLU A 254 -80.58 77.23 70.61
N ASN A 255 -79.24 77.32 70.67
CA ASN A 255 -78.55 78.24 71.58
C ASN A 255 -78.68 79.72 71.14
N ASP A 256 -78.66 79.99 69.84
CA ASP A 256 -78.87 81.33 69.29
C ASP A 256 -80.34 81.79 69.44
N ASP A 257 -81.33 80.90 69.23
CA ASP A 257 -82.76 81.17 69.45
C ASP A 257 -83.10 81.35 70.95
N ALA A 258 -82.38 80.66 71.86
CA ALA A 258 -82.48 80.90 73.30
C ALA A 258 -81.86 82.25 73.73
N GLN A 259 -80.88 82.77 72.97
CA GLN A 259 -80.34 84.12 73.16
C GLN A 259 -81.22 85.21 72.50
N GLU A 260 -81.88 84.94 71.38
CA GLU A 260 -82.75 85.91 70.69
C GLU A 260 -84.13 86.04 71.39
N SER A 261 -84.69 84.94 71.91
CA SER A 261 -85.90 85.00 72.77
C SER A 261 -85.68 85.61 74.16
N SER A 262 -84.42 85.83 74.57
CA SER A 262 -84.07 86.62 75.76
C SER A 262 -83.87 88.12 75.48
N MET A 263 -83.93 88.58 74.22
CA MET A 263 -83.82 90.00 73.86
C MET A 263 -85.12 90.63 73.34
N GLU A 264 -86.19 89.86 73.09
CA GLU A 264 -87.54 90.40 72.76
C GLU A 264 -88.53 90.30 73.94
N ASN A 265 -88.05 90.63 75.14
CA ASN A 265 -88.87 90.99 76.31
C ASN A 265 -88.09 91.99 77.15
N GLY A 266 -87.90 93.19 76.62
CA GLY A 266 -87.19 94.28 77.26
C GLY A 266 -87.42 95.59 76.51
N GLU A 267 -88.43 96.32 76.98
CA GLU A 267 -88.90 97.68 76.61
C GLU A 267 -89.98 97.83 75.53
#